data_AF-A0A4U0UW67-F1
#
_entry.id   AF-A0A4U0UW67-F1
#
_cell.length_a   1.000
_cell.length_b   1.000
_cell.length_c   1.000
_cell.angle_alpha   90.00
_cell.angle_beta   90.00
_cell.angle_gamma   90.00
#
_symmetry.space_group_name_H-M   'P 1'
#
loop_
_entity.id
_entity.type
_entity.pdbx_description
1 polymer ?
#
loop_
_entity_poly.entity_id
_entity_poly.type
_entity_poly.pdbx_seq_one_letter_code
_entity_poly.pdbx_strand_id
1 'polypeptide(L)'
;MSTTGLQDRIIKTPLDLVGLIMLADIDAVARRTAYTGGTLLLGDALVLCPGLHKQQDAPFLSKGEYPACAALTTGYVFRVENEATTLYLQRMSKSGHLTTMKVTSESDVAPLGRPLIAVYPLASGMTVGTLAFLCAYGDWWAAAVLSTLILARVANIVTIRRRRSSGWHGQSEPGVQGDLLVLLSQDRWVRLRGAVDDLKAVTSGQWLRDPTPLETVLTSTATLVVYLAAIFLVCATGAGKAYVLMLMIVSAGFVMTANANMKELRMSGKLLRVEGPPKAYGRRLDLANELILETGSRDWALRLGMVQAEKEEEGPVTM
;
A
#
# COMPACT_ATOMS: atom_id res chain seq x y z
N MET A 1 -43.93 -19.96 7.30
CA MET A 1 -43.47 -19.04 6.22
C MET A 1 -42.41 -19.78 5.44
N SER A 2 -42.73 -20.31 4.25
CA SER A 2 -41.73 -21.00 3.44
C SER A 2 -40.72 -19.99 2.91
N THR A 3 -39.46 -20.38 2.92
CA THR A 3 -38.30 -19.59 2.44
C THR A 3 -38.45 -19.10 1.01
N THR A 4 -39.29 -19.78 0.21
CA THR A 4 -39.64 -19.41 -1.17
C THR A 4 -40.41 -18.08 -1.27
N GLY A 5 -41.30 -17.74 -0.34
CA GLY A 5 -42.08 -16.50 -0.43
C GLY A 5 -41.30 -15.22 -0.08
N LEU A 6 -40.16 -15.36 0.60
CA LEU A 6 -39.28 -14.24 0.98
C LEU A 6 -38.26 -13.94 -0.12
N GLN A 7 -37.81 -14.96 -0.86
CA GLN A 7 -36.97 -14.81 -2.05
C GLN A 7 -37.68 -13.98 -3.14
N ASP A 8 -38.91 -14.35 -3.50
CA ASP A 8 -39.67 -13.66 -4.56
C ASP A 8 -40.03 -12.20 -4.23
N ARG A 9 -40.00 -11.82 -2.95
CA ARG A 9 -40.33 -10.45 -2.50
C ARG A 9 -39.13 -9.52 -2.49
N ILE A 10 -37.93 -10.02 -2.22
CA ILE A 10 -36.73 -9.18 -1.99
C ILE A 10 -35.73 -9.28 -3.15
N ILE A 11 -35.54 -10.46 -3.74
CA ILE A 11 -34.57 -10.68 -4.82
C ILE A 11 -35.36 -11.14 -6.04
N LYS A 12 -35.67 -10.21 -6.92
CA LYS A 12 -36.46 -10.43 -8.13
C LYS A 12 -35.57 -10.64 -9.34
N THR A 13 -34.37 -10.07 -9.32
CA THR A 13 -33.39 -10.18 -10.41
C THR A 13 -31.99 -10.47 -9.87
N PRO A 14 -31.10 -11.09 -10.66
CA PRO A 14 -29.69 -11.25 -10.28
C PRO A 14 -29.01 -9.91 -9.95
N LEU A 15 -29.51 -8.81 -10.53
CA LEU A 15 -29.02 -7.47 -10.32
C LEU A 15 -29.30 -6.93 -8.90
N ASP A 16 -30.22 -7.54 -8.16
CA ASP A 16 -30.48 -7.19 -6.76
C ASP A 16 -29.31 -7.60 -5.85
N LEU A 17 -28.44 -8.50 -6.31
CA LEU A 17 -27.24 -8.93 -5.60
C LEU A 17 -26.01 -8.05 -5.86
N VAL A 18 -26.12 -7.01 -6.70
CA VAL A 18 -25.01 -6.09 -7.02
C VAL A 18 -24.40 -5.46 -5.77
N GLY A 19 -25.20 -5.22 -4.73
CA GLY A 19 -24.70 -4.71 -3.44
C GLY A 19 -23.57 -5.57 -2.86
N LEU A 20 -23.62 -6.90 -3.05
CA LEU A 20 -22.58 -7.81 -2.56
C LEU A 20 -21.23 -7.58 -3.26
N ILE A 21 -21.24 -7.21 -4.55
CA ILE A 21 -20.02 -6.92 -5.30
C ILE A 21 -19.32 -5.70 -4.72
N MET A 22 -20.05 -4.72 -4.19
CA MET A 22 -19.47 -3.55 -3.52
C MET A 22 -18.65 -3.94 -2.27
N LEU A 23 -19.02 -5.05 -1.64
CA LEU A 23 -18.39 -5.61 -0.44
C LEU A 23 -17.27 -6.60 -0.76
N ALA A 24 -16.94 -6.81 -2.04
CA ALA A 24 -15.90 -7.74 -2.42
C ALA A 24 -14.57 -7.43 -1.72
N ASP A 25 -13.85 -8.48 -1.36
CA ASP A 25 -12.54 -8.41 -0.73
C ASP A 25 -11.47 -8.00 -1.74
N ILE A 26 -11.44 -6.70 -2.06
CA ILE A 26 -10.49 -6.10 -2.97
C ILE A 26 -9.70 -5.01 -2.23
N ASP A 27 -8.39 -5.19 -2.15
CA ASP A 27 -7.45 -4.31 -1.44
C ASP A 27 -6.86 -3.21 -2.34
N ALA A 28 -7.44 -2.98 -3.51
CA ALA A 28 -6.92 -2.05 -4.52
C ALA A 28 -6.73 -0.62 -3.97
N VAL A 29 -7.70 -0.15 -3.19
CA VAL A 29 -7.65 1.17 -2.55
C VAL A 29 -6.61 1.21 -1.41
N ALA A 30 -6.54 0.14 -0.61
CA ALA A 30 -5.56 0.02 0.49
C ALA A 30 -4.13 0.02 -0.06
N ARG A 31 -3.85 -0.78 -1.11
CA ARG A 31 -2.55 -0.81 -1.80
C ARG A 31 -2.18 0.54 -2.36
N ARG A 32 -3.12 1.25 -2.99
CA ARG A 32 -2.86 2.62 -3.48
C ARG A 32 -2.45 3.54 -2.33
N THR A 33 -3.17 3.47 -1.21
CA THR A 33 -2.91 4.28 -0.03
C THR A 33 -1.51 4.02 0.52
N ALA A 34 -1.08 2.76 0.59
CA ALA A 34 0.27 2.37 0.99
C ALA A 34 1.34 2.89 0.01
N TYR A 35 1.17 2.69 -1.31
CA TYR A 35 2.17 3.14 -2.29
C TYR A 35 2.32 4.65 -2.42
N THR A 36 1.28 5.40 -2.05
CA THR A 36 1.29 6.86 -2.03
C THR A 36 1.62 7.43 -0.65
N GLY A 37 1.91 6.59 0.35
CA GLY A 37 2.23 7.06 1.71
C GLY A 37 1.13 7.91 2.32
N GLY A 38 -0.13 7.65 1.96
CA GLY A 38 -1.30 8.42 2.40
C GLY A 38 -1.46 9.81 1.77
N THR A 39 -0.68 10.18 0.73
CA THR A 39 -0.84 11.46 0.00
C THR A 39 -1.98 11.42 -1.01
N LEU A 40 -3.18 11.10 -0.54
CA LEU A 40 -4.38 11.07 -1.36
C LEU A 40 -4.93 12.49 -1.51
N LEU A 41 -5.42 12.84 -2.70
CA LEU A 41 -6.14 14.09 -2.95
C LEU A 41 -7.61 13.94 -2.54
N LEU A 42 -8.32 15.05 -2.31
CA LEU A 42 -9.77 14.98 -2.05
C LEU A 42 -10.53 14.42 -3.26
N GLY A 43 -10.01 14.63 -4.47
CA GLY A 43 -10.54 14.03 -5.70
C GLY A 43 -10.53 12.50 -5.68
N ASP A 44 -9.63 11.86 -4.91
CA ASP A 44 -9.57 10.40 -4.80
C ASP A 44 -10.81 9.82 -4.08
N ALA A 45 -11.58 10.66 -3.37
CA ALA A 45 -12.85 10.26 -2.77
C ALA A 45 -13.91 9.89 -3.82
N LEU A 46 -13.79 10.42 -5.04
CA LEU A 46 -14.66 10.11 -6.17
C LEU A 46 -14.29 8.79 -6.85
N VAL A 47 -13.14 8.19 -6.53
CA VAL A 47 -12.77 6.88 -7.06
C VAL A 47 -13.41 5.81 -6.18
N LEU A 48 -14.53 5.27 -6.66
CA LEU A 48 -15.32 4.22 -6.02
C LEU A 48 -14.94 2.85 -6.60
N CYS A 49 -14.56 1.90 -5.76
CA CYS A 49 -14.23 0.53 -6.16
C CYS A 49 -14.82 -0.43 -5.14
N PRO A 50 -15.00 -1.71 -5.44
CA PRO A 50 -15.26 -2.70 -4.40
C PRO A 50 -14.19 -2.68 -3.30
N GLY A 51 -14.59 -2.97 -2.06
CA GLY A 51 -13.66 -3.05 -0.93
C GLY A 51 -13.27 -1.69 -0.32
N LEU A 52 -14.05 -0.62 -0.54
CA LEU A 52 -13.75 0.72 0.03
C LEU A 52 -13.52 0.73 1.53
N HIS A 53 -14.25 -0.14 2.25
CA HIS A 53 -14.15 -0.28 3.70
C HIS A 53 -12.78 -0.79 4.17
N LYS A 54 -11.98 -1.39 3.29
CA LYS A 54 -10.64 -1.92 3.60
C LYS A 54 -9.52 -0.91 3.50
N GLN A 55 -9.82 0.36 3.19
CA GLN A 55 -8.77 1.38 3.02
C GLN A 55 -7.87 1.54 4.27
N GLN A 56 -8.44 1.37 5.47
CA GLN A 56 -7.68 1.45 6.72
C GLN A 56 -6.74 0.26 6.95
N ASP A 57 -6.89 -0.82 6.18
CA ASP A 57 -6.07 -2.02 6.29
C ASP A 57 -4.71 -1.88 5.58
N ALA A 58 -4.42 -0.70 5.01
CA ALA A 58 -3.18 -0.44 4.26
C ALA A 58 -1.88 -0.82 5.02
N PRO A 59 -1.73 -0.59 6.33
CA PRO A 59 -0.55 -1.03 7.09
C PRO A 59 -0.42 -2.56 7.18
N PHE A 60 -1.54 -3.29 7.19
CA PHE A 60 -1.54 -4.75 7.35
C PHE A 60 -1.22 -5.51 6.07
N LEU A 61 -1.10 -4.81 4.93
CA LEU A 61 -0.79 -5.44 3.63
C LEU A 61 0.59 -6.09 3.58
N SER A 62 1.53 -5.66 4.44
CA SER A 62 2.86 -6.29 4.59
C SER A 62 2.80 -7.67 5.25
N LYS A 63 1.62 -8.08 5.75
CA LYS A 63 1.37 -9.33 6.50
C LYS A 63 2.21 -9.44 7.78
N GLY A 64 2.55 -8.30 8.38
CA GLY A 64 3.31 -8.26 9.64
C GLY A 64 4.78 -8.66 9.50
N GLU A 65 5.33 -8.63 8.28
CA GLU A 65 6.77 -8.85 8.09
C GLU A 65 7.57 -7.62 8.54
N TYR A 66 8.58 -7.85 9.37
CA TYR A 66 9.58 -6.86 9.78
C TYR A 66 10.97 -7.35 9.33
N PRO A 67 11.38 -7.08 8.09
CA PRO A 67 12.58 -7.69 7.54
C PRO A 67 13.83 -7.18 8.27
N ALA A 68 14.82 -8.07 8.42
CA ALA A 68 16.10 -7.71 9.02
C ALA A 68 16.89 -6.86 8.03
N CYS A 69 17.49 -5.79 8.52
CA CYS A 69 18.24 -4.82 7.74
C CYS A 69 19.60 -4.58 8.40
N ALA A 70 20.66 -4.55 7.61
CA ALA A 70 21.97 -4.13 8.09
C ALA A 70 22.53 -2.99 7.26
N ALA A 71 23.14 -2.02 7.92
CA ALA A 71 23.97 -1.04 7.26
C ALA A 71 25.30 -1.68 6.87
N LEU A 72 25.57 -1.74 5.57
CA LEU A 72 26.81 -2.29 5.01
C LEU A 72 28.03 -1.45 5.39
N THR A 73 27.83 -0.17 5.72
CA THR A 73 28.88 0.77 6.11
C THR A 73 29.26 0.68 7.59
N THR A 74 28.28 0.55 8.49
CA THR A 74 28.51 0.60 9.95
C THR A 74 28.37 -0.75 10.65
N GLY A 75 27.84 -1.78 9.98
CA GLY A 75 27.53 -3.06 10.61
C GLY A 75 26.34 -3.02 11.58
N TYR A 76 25.61 -1.90 11.67
CA TYR A 76 24.43 -1.80 12.52
C TYR A 76 23.26 -2.59 11.94
N VAL A 77 22.61 -3.42 12.77
CA VAL A 77 21.48 -4.25 12.37
C VAL A 77 20.22 -3.78 13.07
N PHE A 78 19.15 -3.62 12.31
CA PHE A 78 17.84 -3.18 12.76
C PHE A 78 16.73 -3.83 11.92
N ARG A 79 15.48 -3.49 12.22
CA ARG A 79 14.31 -3.98 11.48
C ARG A 79 13.71 -2.85 10.67
N VAL A 80 13.26 -3.15 9.45
CA VAL A 80 12.44 -2.19 8.70
C VAL A 80 11.04 -2.21 9.32
N GLU A 81 10.67 -1.11 9.98
CA GLU A 81 9.40 -0.97 10.68
C GLU A 81 8.29 -0.44 9.75
N ASN A 82 8.66 0.31 8.72
CA ASN A 82 7.70 0.92 7.81
C ASN A 82 7.01 -0.14 6.93
N GLU A 83 5.73 -0.39 7.20
CA GLU A 83 4.97 -1.47 6.58
C GLU A 83 4.73 -1.25 5.08
N ALA A 84 4.53 0.00 4.66
CA ALA A 84 4.36 0.34 3.25
C ALA A 84 5.67 0.19 2.46
N THR A 85 6.81 0.47 3.09
CA THR A 85 8.13 0.14 2.53
C THR A 85 8.27 -1.37 2.40
N THR A 86 8.02 -2.15 3.46
CA THR A 86 8.07 -3.61 3.39
C THR A 86 7.17 -4.18 2.29
N LEU A 87 5.93 -3.70 2.16
CA LEU A 87 5.01 -4.10 1.08
C LEU A 87 5.61 -3.85 -0.31
N TYR A 88 6.23 -2.68 -0.52
CA TYR A 88 6.87 -2.35 -1.78
C TYR A 88 8.10 -3.23 -2.05
N LEU A 89 8.92 -3.47 -1.02
CA LEU A 89 10.09 -4.35 -1.11
C LEU A 89 9.69 -5.78 -1.47
N GLN A 90 8.67 -6.33 -0.81
CA GLN A 90 8.09 -7.63 -1.13
C GLN A 90 7.66 -7.67 -2.60
N ARG A 91 6.99 -6.63 -3.09
CA ARG A 91 6.50 -6.60 -4.48
C ARG A 91 7.61 -6.52 -5.52
N MET A 92 8.64 -5.69 -5.29
CA MET A 92 9.64 -5.38 -6.30
C MET A 92 10.83 -6.36 -6.30
N SER A 93 10.99 -7.14 -5.24
CA SER A 93 12.06 -8.13 -5.13
C SER A 93 11.67 -9.50 -5.71
N LYS A 94 12.67 -10.24 -6.17
CA LYS A 94 12.55 -11.62 -6.68
C LYS A 94 13.33 -12.57 -5.78
N SER A 95 12.83 -13.78 -5.59
CA SER A 95 13.51 -14.81 -4.79
C SER A 95 14.84 -15.21 -5.43
N GLY A 96 15.89 -15.36 -4.61
CA GLY A 96 17.25 -15.66 -5.05
C GLY A 96 17.95 -14.52 -5.82
N HIS A 97 17.40 -13.30 -5.79
CA HIS A 97 17.97 -12.15 -6.48
C HIS A 97 18.25 -10.99 -5.52
N LEU A 98 19.37 -10.30 -5.73
CA LEU A 98 19.62 -8.98 -5.18
C LEU A 98 18.96 -7.92 -6.05
N THR A 99 18.02 -7.20 -5.47
CA THR A 99 17.37 -6.05 -6.12
C THR A 99 17.93 -4.77 -5.53
N THR A 100 18.62 -3.96 -6.32
CA THR A 100 19.10 -2.64 -5.85
C THR A 100 18.01 -1.61 -6.02
N MET A 101 17.81 -0.76 -5.01
CA MET A 101 16.87 0.34 -5.06
C MET A 101 17.53 1.60 -4.50
N LYS A 102 17.14 2.73 -5.08
CA LYS A 102 17.65 4.05 -4.71
C LYS A 102 16.55 4.86 -4.04
N VAL A 103 16.90 5.44 -2.89
CA VAL A 103 16.08 6.44 -2.20
C VAL A 103 16.56 7.83 -2.61
N THR A 104 15.61 8.65 -3.03
CA THR A 104 15.85 10.04 -3.43
C THR A 104 14.81 10.95 -2.81
N SER A 105 15.15 12.22 -2.60
CA SER A 105 14.16 13.22 -2.18
C SER A 105 13.17 13.50 -3.31
N GLU A 106 11.88 13.60 -3.01
CA GLU A 106 10.86 13.93 -4.02
C GLU A 106 11.09 15.31 -4.66
N SER A 107 11.75 16.23 -3.94
CA SER A 107 12.17 17.56 -4.41
C SER A 107 13.20 17.51 -5.54
N ASP A 108 14.04 16.49 -5.56
CA ASP A 108 15.24 16.44 -6.40
C ASP A 108 14.95 15.76 -7.75
N VAL A 109 13.79 15.11 -7.86
CA VAL A 109 13.30 14.52 -9.10
C VAL A 109 12.58 15.61 -9.87
N ALA A 110 13.21 16.09 -10.96
CA ALA A 110 12.53 16.93 -11.96
C ALA A 110 11.16 16.32 -12.27
N PRO A 111 10.08 17.10 -12.41
CA PRO A 111 8.71 16.59 -12.55
C PRO A 111 8.59 15.74 -13.82
N LEU A 112 8.97 14.46 -13.71
CA LEU A 112 9.14 13.56 -14.82
C LEU A 112 7.76 13.06 -15.23
N GLY A 113 7.11 13.86 -16.06
CA GLY A 113 6.29 13.40 -17.17
C GLY A 113 5.11 12.49 -16.86
N ARG A 114 4.42 12.63 -15.71
CA ARG A 114 2.97 12.36 -15.48
C ARG A 114 2.23 11.36 -16.43
N PRO A 115 2.65 10.12 -16.75
CA PRO A 115 1.91 9.33 -17.73
C PRO A 115 0.71 8.60 -17.08
N LEU A 116 0.74 8.44 -15.75
CA LEU A 116 -0.29 7.75 -14.96
C LEU A 116 -1.30 8.71 -14.30
N ILE A 117 -1.17 10.02 -14.54
CA ILE A 117 -2.08 11.03 -13.99
C ILE A 117 -3.45 11.03 -14.69
N ALA A 118 -3.63 10.36 -15.83
CA ALA A 118 -4.92 10.34 -16.52
C ALA A 118 -5.97 9.38 -15.92
N VAL A 119 -5.56 8.30 -15.22
CA VAL A 119 -6.48 7.21 -14.84
C VAL A 119 -7.39 7.59 -13.67
N TYR A 120 -6.84 8.25 -12.64
CA TYR A 120 -7.61 8.71 -11.46
C TYR A 120 -8.61 9.83 -11.76
N PRO A 121 -8.27 10.91 -12.51
CA PRO A 121 -9.26 11.92 -12.90
C PRO A 121 -10.31 11.35 -13.86
N LEU A 122 -9.96 10.37 -14.70
CA LEU A 122 -10.95 9.66 -15.52
C LEU A 122 -11.95 8.89 -14.65
N ALA A 123 -11.46 8.08 -13.70
CA ALA A 123 -12.33 7.36 -12.76
C ALA A 123 -13.18 8.31 -11.90
N SER A 124 -12.60 9.43 -11.46
CA SER A 124 -13.33 10.48 -10.73
C SER A 124 -14.42 11.13 -11.59
N GLY A 125 -14.09 11.43 -12.85
CA GLY A 125 -15.03 11.98 -13.82
C GLY A 125 -16.17 11.02 -14.15
N MET A 126 -15.89 9.71 -14.22
CA MET A 126 -16.91 8.69 -14.39
C MET A 126 -17.91 8.69 -13.22
N THR A 127 -17.43 8.77 -11.97
CA THR A 127 -18.33 8.83 -10.81
C THR A 127 -19.22 10.07 -10.84
N VAL A 128 -18.66 11.24 -11.17
CA VAL A 128 -19.43 12.48 -11.31
C VAL A 128 -20.46 12.35 -12.43
N GLY A 129 -20.07 11.82 -13.58
CA GLY A 129 -20.96 11.58 -14.71
C GLY A 129 -22.09 10.60 -14.38
N THR A 130 -21.79 9.49 -13.71
CA THR A 130 -22.80 8.52 -13.26
C THR A 130 -23.76 9.14 -12.24
N LEU A 131 -23.25 9.90 -11.27
CA LEU A 131 -24.10 10.57 -10.28
C LEU A 131 -25.03 11.59 -10.94
N ALA A 132 -24.50 12.44 -11.83
CA ALA A 132 -25.30 13.42 -12.57
C ALA A 132 -26.38 12.74 -13.44
N PHE A 133 -26.01 11.65 -14.12
CA PHE A 133 -26.94 10.86 -14.92
C PHE A 133 -28.07 10.26 -14.07
N LEU A 134 -27.76 9.66 -12.92
CA LEU A 134 -28.78 9.05 -12.04
C LEU A 134 -29.73 10.09 -11.46
N CYS A 135 -29.22 11.27 -11.09
CA CYS A 135 -30.06 12.40 -10.66
C CYS A 135 -30.98 12.88 -11.80
N ALA A 136 -30.47 13.00 -13.03
CA ALA A 136 -31.26 13.41 -14.19
C ALA A 136 -32.30 12.36 -14.60
N TYR A 137 -31.97 11.08 -14.46
CA TYR A 137 -32.88 9.96 -14.72
C TYR A 137 -33.95 9.80 -13.62
N GLY A 138 -33.73 10.37 -12.44
CA GLY A 138 -34.65 10.28 -11.29
C GLY A 138 -34.49 9.03 -10.43
N ASP A 139 -33.37 8.30 -10.54
CA ASP A 139 -33.06 7.18 -9.64
C ASP A 139 -32.38 7.69 -8.36
N TRP A 140 -33.20 8.24 -7.47
CA TRP A 140 -32.75 8.83 -6.20
C TRP A 140 -32.12 7.81 -5.25
N TRP A 141 -32.53 6.53 -5.32
CA TRP A 141 -31.94 5.47 -4.50
C TRP A 141 -30.52 5.16 -4.93
N ALA A 142 -30.28 4.96 -6.23
CA ALA A 142 -28.92 4.75 -6.75
C ALA A 142 -28.02 5.98 -6.50
N ALA A 143 -28.55 7.19 -6.69
CA ALA A 143 -27.83 8.43 -6.41
C ALA A 143 -27.49 8.59 -4.90
N ALA A 144 -28.42 8.26 -4.00
CA ALA A 144 -28.19 8.27 -2.57
C ALA A 144 -27.14 7.24 -2.14
N VAL A 145 -27.17 6.03 -2.72
CA VAL A 145 -26.14 5.00 -2.51
C VAL A 145 -24.77 5.52 -2.93
N LEU A 146 -24.62 6.05 -4.15
CA LEU A 146 -23.33 6.60 -4.60
C LEU A 146 -22.84 7.74 -3.71
N SER A 147 -23.72 8.68 -3.36
CA SER A 147 -23.38 9.81 -2.48
C SER A 147 -22.89 9.33 -1.11
N THR A 148 -23.53 8.30 -0.58
CA THR A 148 -23.17 7.67 0.70
C THR A 148 -21.78 7.03 0.64
N LEU A 149 -21.43 6.36 -0.46
CA LEU A 149 -20.09 5.79 -0.65
C LEU A 149 -19.02 6.86 -0.78
N ILE A 150 -19.32 7.96 -1.47
CA ILE A 150 -18.41 9.12 -1.56
C ILE A 150 -18.16 9.69 -0.17
N LEU A 151 -19.19 9.88 0.65
CA LEU A 151 -19.05 10.34 2.03
C LEU A 151 -18.21 9.38 2.89
N ALA A 152 -18.45 8.07 2.78
CA ALA A 152 -17.64 7.06 3.47
C ALA A 152 -16.17 7.12 3.03
N ARG A 153 -15.89 7.42 1.75
CA ARG A 153 -14.53 7.61 1.23
C ARG A 153 -13.88 8.88 1.74
N VAL A 154 -14.61 9.99 1.79
CA VAL A 154 -14.13 11.24 2.38
C VAL A 154 -13.73 11.01 3.84
N ALA A 155 -14.58 10.36 4.64
CA ALA A 155 -14.28 10.06 6.04
C ALA A 155 -12.99 9.22 6.20
N ASN A 156 -12.82 8.19 5.37
CA ASN A 156 -11.61 7.37 5.37
C ASN A 156 -10.36 8.16 4.95
N ILE A 157 -10.43 8.95 3.88
CA ILE A 157 -9.31 9.77 3.39
C ILE A 157 -8.91 10.82 4.42
N VAL A 158 -9.87 11.51 5.03
CA VAL A 158 -9.61 12.48 6.11
C VAL A 158 -8.92 11.80 7.28
N THR A 159 -9.36 10.60 7.67
CA THR A 159 -8.73 9.84 8.75
C THR A 159 -7.30 9.43 8.40
N ILE A 160 -7.05 8.91 7.18
CA ILE A 160 -5.68 8.58 6.72
C ILE A 160 -4.77 9.82 6.74
N ARG A 161 -5.26 10.96 6.25
CA ARG A 161 -4.50 12.21 6.23
C ARG A 161 -4.12 12.70 7.62
N ARG A 162 -5.01 12.52 8.61
CA ARG A 162 -4.75 12.86 10.02
C ARG A 162 -3.80 11.88 10.71
N ARG A 163 -3.86 10.60 10.32
CA ARG A 163 -3.02 9.54 10.88
C ARG A 163 -1.62 9.47 10.27
N ARG A 164 -1.41 10.06 9.09
CA ARG A 164 -0.11 10.08 8.42
C ARG A 164 0.94 10.68 9.37
N SER A 165 1.92 9.88 9.77
CA SER A 165 3.07 10.37 10.51
C SER A 165 4.01 11.07 9.51
N SER A 166 4.40 12.30 9.80
CA SER A 166 5.25 13.10 8.91
C SER A 166 6.71 13.16 9.36
N GLY A 167 7.14 12.26 10.24
CA GLY A 167 8.48 12.32 10.84
C GLY A 167 9.06 10.93 11.09
N TRP A 168 10.32 10.77 10.69
CA TRP A 168 11.17 9.68 11.15
C TRP A 168 11.77 10.09 12.51
N HIS A 169 12.12 9.11 13.34
CA HIS A 169 12.62 9.35 14.69
C HIS A 169 14.11 9.02 14.80
N GLY A 170 14.96 10.01 15.04
CA GLY A 170 16.36 9.82 15.39
C GLY A 170 17.25 11.02 15.06
N GLN A 171 18.56 10.85 15.23
CA GLN A 171 19.55 11.90 14.97
C GLN A 171 19.78 12.06 13.46
N SER A 172 19.66 13.30 12.98
CA SER A 172 19.97 13.67 11.59
C SER A 172 21.47 13.58 11.35
N GLU A 173 21.82 12.96 10.23
CA GLU A 173 23.19 12.77 9.75
C GLU A 173 23.29 13.32 8.32
N PRO A 174 23.30 14.66 8.17
CA PRO A 174 23.24 15.29 6.86
C PRO A 174 24.50 15.00 6.04
N GLY A 175 24.30 14.70 4.75
CA GLY A 175 25.39 14.51 3.78
C GLY A 175 26.04 13.12 3.78
N VAL A 176 25.64 12.22 4.68
CA VAL A 176 26.17 10.85 4.74
C VAL A 176 25.39 9.96 3.76
N GLN A 177 26.11 9.21 2.92
CA GLN A 177 25.52 8.17 2.06
C GLN A 177 25.43 6.85 2.84
N GLY A 178 24.26 6.23 2.81
CA GLY A 178 24.00 4.93 3.41
C GLY A 178 23.81 3.85 2.35
N ASP A 179 24.14 2.64 2.75
CA ASP A 179 23.93 1.42 1.95
C ASP A 179 23.41 0.34 2.90
N LEU A 180 22.17 -0.08 2.69
CA LEU A 180 21.47 -1.03 3.55
C LEU A 180 21.20 -2.32 2.79
N LEU A 181 21.44 -3.47 3.41
CA LEU A 181 20.99 -4.77 2.94
C LEU A 181 19.78 -5.22 3.76
N VAL A 182 18.64 -5.39 3.09
CA VAL A 182 17.39 -5.88 3.66
C VAL A 182 17.15 -7.33 3.23
N LEU A 183 16.97 -8.21 4.21
CA LEU A 183 16.62 -9.61 4.03
C LEU A 183 15.12 -9.79 4.25
N LEU A 184 14.41 -10.11 3.18
CA LEU A 184 12.99 -10.44 3.21
C LEU A 184 12.77 -11.95 3.22
N SER A 185 11.54 -12.33 3.58
CA SER A 185 11.04 -13.69 3.45
C SER A 185 11.15 -14.21 2.01
N GLN A 186 11.17 -15.54 1.86
CA GLN A 186 11.32 -16.22 0.56
C GLN A 186 12.66 -15.93 -0.16
N ASP A 187 13.72 -15.71 0.62
CA ASP A 187 15.09 -15.50 0.14
C ASP A 187 15.20 -14.36 -0.88
N ARG A 188 14.51 -13.26 -0.59
CA ARG A 188 14.55 -12.03 -1.39
C ARG A 188 15.49 -11.05 -0.72
N TRP A 189 16.42 -10.49 -1.48
CA TRP A 189 17.42 -9.57 -0.94
C TRP A 189 17.30 -8.23 -1.64
N VAL A 190 17.28 -7.15 -0.85
CA VAL A 190 17.19 -5.79 -1.37
C VAL A 190 18.35 -4.97 -0.85
N ARG A 191 19.02 -4.25 -1.75
CA ARG A 191 20.02 -3.24 -1.39
C ARG A 191 19.42 -1.86 -1.54
N LEU A 192 19.33 -1.10 -0.45
CA LEU A 192 18.81 0.28 -0.45
C LEU A 192 19.98 1.26 -0.36
N ARG A 193 20.09 2.15 -1.34
CA ARG A 193 21.13 3.19 -1.39
C ARG A 193 20.50 4.58 -1.36
N GLY A 194 21.14 5.53 -0.69
CA GLY A 194 20.71 6.93 -0.66
C GLY A 194 21.31 7.67 0.53
N ALA A 195 20.87 8.90 0.78
CA ALA A 195 21.26 9.61 1.99
C ALA A 195 20.77 8.86 3.24
N VAL A 196 21.57 8.83 4.31
CA VAL A 196 21.24 8.13 5.56
C VAL A 196 19.91 8.62 6.13
N ASP A 197 19.67 9.94 6.13
CA ASP A 197 18.40 10.52 6.60
C ASP A 197 17.20 10.11 5.74
N ASP A 198 17.39 9.96 4.43
CA ASP A 198 16.34 9.51 3.51
C ASP A 198 16.03 8.02 3.72
N LEU A 199 17.07 7.21 3.90
CA LEU A 199 16.94 5.78 4.21
C LEU A 199 16.21 5.57 5.53
N LYS A 200 16.59 6.33 6.56
CA LYS A 200 15.90 6.35 7.85
C LYS A 200 14.44 6.76 7.69
N ALA A 201 14.13 7.79 6.89
CA ALA A 201 12.76 8.25 6.67
C ALA A 201 11.84 7.23 5.99
N VAL A 202 12.38 6.33 5.16
CA VAL A 202 11.59 5.28 4.52
C VAL A 202 11.60 3.95 5.27
N THR A 203 12.58 3.69 6.15
CA THR A 203 12.70 2.40 6.85
C THR A 203 12.23 2.41 8.30
N SER A 204 12.30 3.56 8.99
CA SER A 204 12.01 3.66 10.41
C SER A 204 10.58 4.10 10.70
N GLY A 205 10.04 3.61 11.83
CA GLY A 205 8.74 3.97 12.35
C GLY A 205 7.56 3.49 11.50
N GLN A 206 6.38 3.60 12.10
CA GLN A 206 5.11 3.40 11.40
C GLN A 206 4.83 4.59 10.49
N TRP A 207 4.45 4.34 9.23
CA TRP A 207 4.05 5.40 8.29
C TRP A 207 2.63 5.93 8.55
N LEU A 208 1.83 5.16 9.27
CA LEU A 208 0.47 5.51 9.67
C LEU A 208 0.33 5.24 11.17
N ARG A 209 0.13 6.31 11.96
CA ARG A 209 -0.07 6.23 13.40
C ARG A 209 -1.30 5.37 13.72
N ASP A 210 -1.30 4.69 14.86
CA ASP A 210 -2.49 4.04 15.40
C ASP A 210 -3.70 4.99 15.50
N PRO A 211 -4.92 4.54 15.17
CA PRO A 211 -6.10 5.39 15.22
C PRO A 211 -6.47 5.75 16.66
N THR A 212 -6.85 7.00 16.89
CA THR A 212 -7.50 7.39 18.16
C THR A 212 -8.89 6.76 18.27
N PRO A 213 -9.50 6.67 19.47
CA PRO A 213 -10.85 6.12 19.63
C PRO A 213 -11.90 6.79 18.73
N LEU A 214 -11.83 8.12 18.55
CA LEU A 214 -12.74 8.86 17.66
C LEU A 214 -12.51 8.53 16.18
N GLU A 215 -11.25 8.40 15.77
CA GLU A 215 -10.91 7.99 14.41
C GLU A 215 -11.38 6.55 14.13
N THR A 216 -11.27 5.65 15.11
CA THR A 216 -11.80 4.28 15.02
C THR A 216 -13.33 4.27 14.89
N VAL A 217 -14.04 5.05 15.72
CA VAL A 217 -15.50 5.15 15.61
C VAL A 217 -15.90 5.69 14.23
N LEU A 218 -15.20 6.71 13.72
CA LEU A 218 -15.48 7.29 12.41
C LEU A 218 -15.27 6.28 11.27
N THR A 219 -14.16 5.53 11.29
CA THR A 219 -13.87 4.52 10.25
C THR A 219 -14.81 3.32 10.34
N SER A 220 -15.12 2.84 11.53
CA SER A 220 -16.12 1.78 11.75
C SER A 220 -17.51 2.23 11.28
N THR A 221 -17.91 3.47 11.57
CA THR A 221 -19.18 4.02 11.11
C THR A 221 -19.21 4.14 9.58
N ALA A 222 -18.12 4.63 8.96
CA ALA A 222 -18.00 4.68 7.51
C ALA A 222 -18.13 3.28 6.88
N THR A 223 -17.55 2.24 7.49
CA THR A 223 -17.69 0.85 7.05
C THR A 223 -19.12 0.34 7.17
N LEU A 224 -19.80 0.57 8.29
CA LEU A 224 -21.21 0.21 8.46
C LEU A 224 -22.11 0.89 7.42
N VAL A 225 -21.83 2.16 7.13
CA VAL A 225 -22.54 2.93 6.11
C VAL A 225 -22.34 2.34 4.70
N VAL A 226 -21.16 1.82 4.38
CA VAL A 226 -20.93 1.06 3.13
C VAL A 226 -21.76 -0.22 3.08
N TYR A 227 -21.89 -0.95 4.19
CA TYR A 227 -22.75 -2.14 4.27
C TYR A 227 -24.23 -1.80 4.09
N LEU A 228 -24.69 -0.72 4.72
CA LEU A 228 -26.06 -0.22 4.53
C LEU A 228 -26.30 0.22 3.08
N ALA A 229 -25.34 0.90 2.45
CA ALA A 229 -25.44 1.31 1.06
C ALA A 229 -25.58 0.11 0.10
N ALA A 230 -24.89 -0.99 0.37
CA ALA A 230 -25.03 -2.24 -0.39
C ALA A 230 -26.45 -2.83 -0.27
N ILE A 231 -27.08 -2.76 0.93
CA ILE A 231 -28.45 -3.23 1.15
C ILE A 231 -29.46 -2.31 0.45
N PHE A 232 -29.32 -0.99 0.59
CA PHE A 232 -30.23 -0.01 0.00
C PHE A 232 -30.19 0.02 -1.53
N LEU A 233 -29.12 -0.49 -2.15
CA LEU A 233 -29.06 -0.61 -3.60
C LEU A 233 -30.17 -1.50 -4.18
N VAL A 234 -30.73 -2.44 -3.39
CA VAL A 234 -31.90 -3.25 -3.80
C VAL A 234 -33.12 -2.38 -4.13
N CYS A 235 -33.27 -1.22 -3.49
CA CYS A 235 -34.37 -0.29 -3.74
C CYS A 235 -34.24 0.50 -5.05
N ALA A 236 -33.05 0.51 -5.66
CA ALA A 236 -32.81 1.22 -6.92
C ALA A 236 -33.43 0.51 -8.13
N THR A 237 -33.57 1.25 -9.23
CA THR A 237 -34.05 0.68 -10.49
C THR A 237 -33.03 -0.30 -11.08
N GLY A 238 -33.47 -1.16 -11.99
CA GLY A 238 -32.56 -2.08 -12.69
C GLY A 238 -31.47 -1.33 -13.45
N ALA A 239 -31.81 -0.22 -14.11
CA ALA A 239 -30.83 0.63 -14.78
C ALA A 239 -29.82 1.21 -13.77
N GLY A 240 -30.29 1.78 -12.65
CA GLY A 240 -29.41 2.36 -11.63
C GLY A 240 -28.43 1.35 -11.05
N LYS A 241 -28.89 0.14 -10.72
CA LYS A 241 -28.04 -0.97 -10.28
C LYS A 241 -26.96 -1.31 -11.30
N ALA A 242 -27.31 -1.37 -12.58
CA ALA A 242 -26.37 -1.66 -13.66
C ALA A 242 -25.29 -0.58 -13.78
N TYR A 243 -25.67 0.71 -13.70
CA TYR A 243 -24.70 1.81 -13.74
C TYR A 243 -23.75 1.80 -12.55
N VAL A 244 -24.26 1.58 -11.33
CA VAL A 244 -23.42 1.46 -10.13
C VAL A 244 -22.46 0.27 -10.26
N LEU A 245 -22.93 -0.88 -10.74
CA LEU A 245 -22.10 -2.06 -10.98
C LEU A 245 -20.98 -1.76 -11.98
N MET A 246 -21.33 -1.19 -13.14
CA MET A 246 -20.37 -0.87 -14.19
C MET A 246 -19.34 0.15 -13.72
N LEU A 247 -19.77 1.20 -13.00
CA LEU A 247 -18.87 2.18 -12.40
C LEU A 247 -17.86 1.51 -11.47
N MET A 248 -18.32 0.62 -10.59
CA MET A 248 -17.46 -0.09 -9.63
C MET A 248 -16.44 -0.99 -10.30
N ILE A 249 -16.86 -1.81 -11.27
CA ILE A 249 -15.97 -2.75 -11.97
C ILE A 249 -14.93 -1.98 -12.78
N VAL A 250 -15.35 -0.99 -13.57
CA VAL A 250 -14.43 -0.22 -14.42
C VAL A 250 -13.44 0.59 -13.57
N SER A 251 -13.91 1.22 -12.50
CA SER A 251 -13.05 1.96 -11.56
C SER A 251 -12.06 1.03 -10.85
N ALA A 252 -12.50 -0.17 -10.45
CA ALA A 252 -11.60 -1.17 -9.86
C ALA A 252 -10.50 -1.57 -10.84
N GLY A 253 -10.85 -1.84 -12.11
CA GLY A 253 -9.90 -2.12 -13.17
C GLY A 253 -8.86 -0.99 -13.31
N PHE A 254 -9.33 0.26 -13.36
CA PHE A 254 -8.45 1.43 -13.42
C PHE A 254 -7.49 1.54 -12.22
N VAL A 255 -7.99 1.39 -10.99
CA VAL A 255 -7.16 1.45 -9.79
C VAL A 255 -6.16 0.30 -9.75
N MET A 256 -6.59 -0.92 -10.08
CA MET A 256 -5.72 -2.10 -10.11
C MET A 256 -4.62 -1.98 -11.17
N THR A 257 -4.95 -1.52 -12.38
CA THR A 257 -3.96 -1.25 -13.44
C THR A 257 -3.01 -0.14 -13.04
N ALA A 258 -3.51 0.95 -12.44
CA ALA A 258 -2.66 2.02 -11.94
C ALA A 258 -1.70 1.52 -10.86
N ASN A 259 -2.19 0.68 -9.94
CA ASN A 259 -1.36 0.06 -8.91
C ASN A 259 -0.33 -0.89 -9.53
N ALA A 260 -0.71 -1.72 -10.51
CA ALA A 260 0.18 -2.64 -11.22
C ALA A 260 1.32 -1.91 -11.94
N ASN A 261 1.05 -0.71 -12.46
CA ASN A 261 2.04 0.11 -13.16
C ASN A 261 2.87 1.05 -12.25
N MET A 262 2.58 1.11 -10.94
CA MET A 262 3.39 1.87 -10.00
C MET A 262 4.78 1.22 -9.87
N LYS A 263 5.80 1.94 -10.33
CA LYS A 263 7.22 1.55 -10.23
C LYS A 263 7.93 2.17 -9.02
N GLU A 264 7.26 3.07 -8.31
CA GLU A 264 7.83 3.85 -7.21
C GLU A 264 6.94 3.80 -5.99
N LEU A 265 7.57 3.81 -4.82
CA LEU A 265 6.92 4.09 -3.55
C LEU A 265 7.19 5.54 -3.17
N ARG A 266 6.13 6.24 -2.76
CA ARG A 266 6.23 7.56 -2.13
C ARG A 266 6.05 7.40 -0.64
N MET A 267 7.04 7.80 0.14
CA MET A 267 6.99 7.68 1.60
C MET A 267 7.71 8.85 2.25
N SER A 268 7.07 9.53 3.20
CA SER A 268 7.68 10.64 3.95
C SER A 268 8.35 11.73 3.09
N GLY A 269 7.81 12.02 1.90
CA GLY A 269 8.41 12.98 0.95
C GLY A 269 9.65 12.45 0.20
N LYS A 270 9.90 11.15 0.27
CA LYS A 270 10.97 10.43 -0.41
C LYS A 270 10.41 9.46 -1.43
N LEU A 271 11.20 9.19 -2.46
CA LEU A 271 10.90 8.28 -3.54
C LEU A 271 11.86 7.11 -3.51
N LEU A 272 11.30 5.90 -3.47
CA LEU A 272 12.03 4.65 -3.58
C LEU A 272 11.76 4.04 -4.96
N ARG A 273 12.82 3.80 -5.73
CA ARG A 273 12.76 3.24 -7.10
C ARG A 273 13.80 2.13 -7.28
N VAL A 274 13.45 1.09 -8.03
CA VAL A 274 14.39 0.04 -8.44
C VAL A 274 15.47 0.62 -9.37
N GLU A 275 16.73 0.29 -9.09
CA GLU A 275 17.91 0.70 -9.84
C GLU A 275 18.52 -0.53 -10.53
N GLY A 276 18.39 -0.58 -11.86
CA GLY A 276 18.94 -1.65 -12.69
C GLY A 276 18.18 -2.98 -12.61
N PRO A 277 18.64 -4.00 -13.36
CA PRO A 277 18.07 -5.35 -13.33
C PRO A 277 18.48 -6.11 -12.05
N PRO A 278 17.61 -6.95 -11.48
CA PRO A 278 17.97 -7.81 -10.34
C PRO A 278 19.09 -8.78 -10.71
N LYS A 279 20.05 -8.98 -9.81
CA LYS A 279 21.17 -9.91 -9.99
C LYS A 279 20.89 -11.23 -9.27
N ALA A 280 20.96 -12.36 -9.99
CA ALA A 280 20.71 -13.69 -9.43
C ALA A 280 21.95 -14.24 -8.71
N TYR A 281 21.74 -14.95 -7.60
CA TYR A 281 22.79 -15.69 -6.90
C TYR A 281 22.36 -17.13 -6.67
N GLY A 282 23.31 -18.06 -6.76
CA GLY A 282 23.06 -19.48 -6.50
C GLY A 282 22.92 -19.77 -5.01
N ARG A 283 23.75 -19.12 -4.17
CA ARG A 283 23.69 -19.24 -2.71
C ARG A 283 23.70 -17.88 -2.05
N ARG A 284 23.06 -17.78 -0.89
CA ARG A 284 23.13 -16.60 -0.01
C ARG A 284 24.57 -16.24 0.39
N LEU A 285 25.44 -17.24 0.51
CA LEU A 285 26.86 -17.05 0.83
C LEU A 285 27.61 -16.33 -0.30
N ASP A 286 27.27 -16.61 -1.56
CA ASP A 286 27.92 -15.97 -2.72
C ASP A 286 27.59 -14.47 -2.75
N LEU A 287 26.33 -14.13 -2.47
CA LEU A 287 25.90 -12.74 -2.26
C LEU A 287 26.70 -12.08 -1.13
N ALA A 288 26.80 -12.74 0.02
CA ALA A 288 27.50 -12.19 1.17
C ALA A 288 28.96 -11.90 0.84
N ASN A 289 29.67 -12.87 0.26
CA ASN A 289 31.07 -12.73 -0.11
C ASN A 289 31.31 -11.58 -1.11
N GLU A 290 30.45 -11.45 -2.12
CA GLU A 290 30.55 -10.35 -3.08
C GLU A 290 30.35 -8.99 -2.40
N LEU A 291 29.33 -8.84 -1.55
CA LEU A 291 29.08 -7.58 -0.84
C LEU A 291 30.17 -7.27 0.19
N ILE A 292 30.78 -8.28 0.82
CA ILE A 292 31.92 -8.11 1.74
C ILE A 292 33.13 -7.57 0.96
N LEU A 293 33.40 -8.11 -0.23
CA LEU A 293 34.49 -7.63 -1.10
C LEU A 293 34.24 -6.18 -1.55
N GLU A 294 32.99 -5.82 -1.85
CA GLU A 294 32.65 -4.44 -2.25
C GLU A 294 32.72 -3.42 -1.11
N THR A 295 32.31 -3.83 0.10
CA THR A 295 32.17 -2.92 1.25
C THR A 295 33.40 -2.89 2.14
N GLY A 296 34.25 -3.90 2.06
CA GLY A 296 35.43 -4.07 2.90
C GLY A 296 35.12 -4.43 4.36
N SER A 297 33.85 -4.72 4.69
CA SER A 297 33.41 -5.07 6.05
C SER A 297 32.70 -6.41 6.07
N ARG A 298 33.01 -7.23 7.07
CA ARG A 298 32.37 -8.53 7.33
C ARG A 298 31.35 -8.47 8.48
N ASP A 299 31.39 -7.44 9.30
CA ASP A 299 30.63 -7.32 10.55
C ASP A 299 29.12 -7.41 10.34
N TRP A 300 28.60 -6.72 9.31
CA TRP A 300 27.18 -6.76 8.96
C TRP A 300 26.73 -8.17 8.58
N ALA A 301 27.58 -8.94 7.88
CA ALA A 301 27.27 -10.28 7.41
C ALA A 301 27.26 -11.29 8.55
N LEU A 302 28.18 -11.14 9.51
CA LEU A 302 28.18 -11.94 10.75
C LEU A 302 26.93 -11.66 11.58
N ARG A 303 26.59 -10.38 11.80
CA ARG A 303 25.44 -9.99 12.61
C ARG A 303 24.08 -10.35 11.97
N LEU A 304 24.00 -10.38 10.64
CA LEU A 304 22.84 -10.90 9.92
C LEU A 304 22.81 -12.43 9.82
N GLY A 305 23.85 -13.13 10.30
CA GLY A 305 23.95 -14.59 10.19
C GLY A 305 24.08 -15.08 8.74
N MET A 306 24.64 -14.28 7.85
CA MET A 306 24.89 -14.65 6.46
C MET A 306 26.21 -15.42 6.28
N VAL A 307 27.16 -15.22 7.20
CA VAL A 307 28.46 -15.90 7.25
C VAL A 307 28.71 -16.38 8.68
N GLN A 308 29.43 -17.48 8.84
CA GLN A 308 29.85 -17.99 10.15
C GLN A 308 31.08 -17.24 10.65
N ALA A 309 31.23 -17.14 11.98
CA ALA A 309 32.48 -16.70 12.59
C ALA A 309 33.60 -17.68 12.24
N GLU A 310 34.83 -17.18 12.12
CA GLU A 310 35.98 -18.07 11.98
C GLU A 310 36.28 -18.74 13.33
N LYS A 311 36.79 -19.98 13.29
CA LYS A 311 37.08 -20.78 14.49
C LYS A 311 38.03 -20.13 15.48
N GLU A 312 38.76 -19.08 15.08
CA GLU A 312 39.68 -18.33 15.96
C GLU A 312 38.97 -17.25 16.81
N GLU A 313 37.74 -16.87 16.48
CA GLU A 313 36.93 -15.89 17.23
C GLU A 313 35.99 -16.56 18.27
N GLU A 314 35.85 -17.89 18.25
CA GLU A 314 35.20 -18.64 19.33
C GLU A 314 36.11 -18.63 20.57
N GLY A 315 35.99 -17.58 21.38
CA GLY A 315 36.53 -17.58 22.74
C GLY A 315 36.10 -18.85 23.49
N PRO A 316 36.91 -19.34 24.44
CA PRO A 316 36.69 -20.65 25.05
C PRO A 316 35.29 -20.72 25.66
N VAL A 317 34.50 -21.68 25.18
CA VAL A 317 33.21 -22.03 25.77
C VAL A 317 33.51 -22.60 27.16
N THR A 318 33.42 -21.75 28.18
CA THR A 318 33.43 -22.21 29.57
C THR A 318 32.12 -22.95 29.81
N MET A 319 32.22 -24.29 29.89
CA MET A 319 31.15 -25.14 30.42
C MET A 319 30.93 -24.88 31.90
#